data_AF-A0A7X7EF30-F1
#
_entry.id   AF-A0A7X7EF30-F1
#
_cell.length_a   1.000
_cell.length_b   1.000
_cell.length_c   1.000
_cell.angle_alpha   90.00
_cell.angle_beta   90.00
_cell.angle_gamma   90.00
#
_symmetry.space_group_name_H-M   'P 1'
#
loop_
_entity.id
_entity.type
_entity.pdbx_description
1 polymer ?
#
loop_
_entity_poly.entity_id
_entity_poly.type
_entity_poly.pdbx_seq_one_letter_code
_entity_poly.pdbx_strand_id
1 'polypeptide(L)'
;MLAQLGISTVEDVFSRLSSIFGCANWNVEYEESGYRAVATTCKLCALSKRMGGASPCKGWCIDPMVAMIKALENKANVTVESTLMNGSSCSLKVKLG
;
A
#
# COMPACT_ATOMS: atom_id res chain seq x y z
N MET A 1 -15.17 -3.61 9.37
CA MET A 1 -14.85 -2.91 8.10
C MET A 1 -13.90 -3.72 7.22
N LEU A 2 -12.71 -4.13 7.69
CA LEU A 2 -11.77 -4.92 6.87
C LEU A 2 -12.38 -6.24 6.34
N ALA A 3 -13.08 -6.99 7.20
CA ALA A 3 -13.76 -8.22 6.79
C ALA A 3 -14.84 -8.00 5.71
N GLN A 4 -15.52 -6.84 5.68
CA GLN A 4 -16.50 -6.51 4.63
C GLN A 4 -15.84 -6.26 3.27
N LEU A 5 -14.56 -5.88 3.26
CA LEU A 5 -13.73 -5.75 2.06
C LEU A 5 -13.00 -7.07 1.71
N GLY A 6 -13.27 -8.14 2.46
CA GLY A 6 -12.57 -9.43 2.30
C GLY A 6 -11.09 -9.37 2.68
N ILE A 7 -10.71 -8.45 3.58
CA ILE A 7 -9.34 -8.29 4.07
C ILE A 7 -9.19 -9.00 5.41
N SER A 8 -8.33 -10.01 5.43
CA SER A 8 -8.05 -10.86 6.59
C SER A 8 -6.56 -10.99 6.91
N THR A 9 -5.69 -10.75 5.93
CA THR A 9 -4.23 -10.81 6.07
C THR A 9 -3.57 -9.49 5.66
N VAL A 10 -2.30 -9.30 6.03
CA VAL A 10 -1.50 -8.15 5.59
C VAL A 10 -1.42 -8.10 4.06
N GLU A 11 -1.25 -9.25 3.40
CA GLU A 11 -1.22 -9.35 1.95
C GLU A 11 -2.55 -8.92 1.31
N ASP A 12 -3.68 -9.28 1.93
CA ASP A 12 -5.01 -8.87 1.45
C ASP A 12 -5.17 -7.35 1.36
N VAL A 13 -4.52 -6.58 2.25
CA VAL A 13 -4.58 -5.11 2.21
C VAL A 13 -4.10 -4.60 0.84
N PHE A 14 -3.04 -5.20 0.29
CA PHE A 14 -2.51 -4.82 -1.01
C PHE A 14 -3.35 -5.38 -2.16
N SER A 15 -3.65 -6.69 -2.12
CA SER A 15 -4.30 -7.38 -3.24
C SER A 15 -5.77 -7.01 -3.39
N ARG A 16 -6.54 -6.91 -2.29
CA ARG A 16 -7.98 -6.57 -2.32
C ARG A 16 -8.22 -5.13 -2.70
N LEU A 17 -7.48 -4.17 -2.13
CA LEU A 17 -7.63 -2.76 -2.51
C LEU A 17 -7.25 -2.55 -3.98
N SER A 18 -6.21 -3.23 -4.47
CA SER A 18 -5.85 -3.21 -5.90
C SER A 18 -6.95 -3.81 -6.77
N SER A 19 -7.55 -4.94 -6.36
CA SER A 19 -8.62 -5.60 -7.11
C SER A 19 -9.89 -4.76 -7.17
N ILE A 20 -10.29 -4.14 -6.05
CA ILE A 20 -11.52 -3.36 -5.93
C ILE A 20 -11.39 -2.01 -6.67
N PHE A 21 -10.28 -1.30 -6.46
CA PHE A 21 -10.13 0.08 -6.96
C PHE A 21 -9.27 0.17 -8.23
N GLY A 22 -8.53 -0.89 -8.58
CA GLY A 22 -7.62 -0.90 -9.72
C GLY A 22 -6.57 0.21 -9.64
N CYS A 23 -6.16 0.63 -8.44
CA CYS A 23 -5.45 1.89 -8.22
C CYS A 23 -3.92 1.77 -8.30
N ALA A 24 -3.37 0.61 -7.95
CA ALA A 24 -1.95 0.28 -8.02
C ALA A 24 -1.78 -1.21 -8.31
N ASN A 25 -0.67 -1.60 -8.92
CA ASN A 25 -0.33 -2.99 -9.22
C ASN A 25 0.65 -3.56 -8.19
N TRP A 26 0.23 -3.66 -6.93
CA TRP A 26 1.09 -4.21 -5.88
C TRP A 26 1.49 -5.66 -6.20
N ASN A 27 2.79 -5.90 -6.25
CA ASN A 27 3.40 -7.22 -6.07
C ASN A 27 3.84 -7.32 -4.61
N VAL A 28 3.44 -8.39 -3.93
CA VAL A 28 3.73 -8.61 -2.51
C VAL A 28 4.44 -9.93 -2.35
N GLU A 29 5.60 -9.89 -1.72
CA GLU A 29 6.44 -11.06 -1.45
C GLU A 29 6.60 -11.19 0.07
N TYR A 30 6.43 -12.41 0.58
CA TYR A 30 6.77 -12.71 1.97
C TYR A 30 8.30 -12.85 2.10
N GLU A 31 8.87 -12.14 3.07
CA GLU A 31 10.28 -12.23 3.46
C GLU A 31 10.35 -12.74 4.90
N GLU A 32 11.51 -13.22 5.36
CA GLU A 32 11.72 -13.93 6.63
C GLU A 32 10.84 -13.49 7.82
N SER A 33 10.69 -12.18 8.03
CA SER A 33 9.93 -11.59 9.14
C SER A 33 8.79 -10.66 8.73
N GLY A 34 8.28 -10.76 7.49
CA GLY A 34 7.13 -10.00 7.04
C GLY A 34 6.99 -9.92 5.52
N TYR A 35 6.76 -8.73 4.98
CA TYR A 35 6.43 -8.54 3.57
C TYR A 35 7.20 -7.40 2.93
N ARG A 36 7.55 -7.60 1.66
CA ARG A 36 7.97 -6.54 0.75
C ARG A 36 6.89 -6.33 -0.30
N ALA A 37 6.36 -5.11 -0.37
CA ALA A 37 5.30 -4.75 -1.30
C ALA A 37 5.79 -3.64 -2.26
N VAL A 38 5.71 -3.91 -3.56
CA VAL A 38 6.16 -2.98 -4.61
C VAL A 38 5.07 -2.79 -5.65
N ALA A 39 4.72 -1.53 -5.95
CA ALA A 39 3.91 -1.17 -7.10
C ALA A 39 4.69 -0.31 -8.07
N THR A 40 4.57 -0.60 -9.37
CA THR A 40 5.23 0.14 -10.47
C THR A 40 4.28 1.07 -11.21
N THR A 41 2.98 0.98 -10.93
CA THR A 41 1.92 1.86 -11.45
C THR A 41 1.01 2.31 -10.31
N CYS A 42 0.55 3.56 -10.38
CA CYS A 42 -0.38 4.15 -9.42
C CYS A 42 -1.23 5.21 -10.13
N LYS A 43 -2.51 4.93 -10.31
CA LYS A 43 -3.44 5.83 -11.04
C LYS A 43 -3.57 7.19 -10.37
N LEU A 44 -3.64 7.23 -9.02
CA LEU A 44 -3.75 8.48 -8.30
C LEU A 44 -2.48 9.33 -8.40
N CYS A 45 -1.28 8.73 -8.32
CA CYS A 45 -0.04 9.47 -8.53
C CYS A 45 0.05 10.01 -9.96
N ALA A 46 -0.31 9.19 -10.97
CA ALA A 46 -0.33 9.62 -12.37
C ALA A 46 -1.30 10.79 -12.59
N LEU A 47 -2.50 10.72 -12.03
CA LEU A 47 -3.50 11.80 -12.09
C LEU A 47 -3.00 13.07 -11.39
N SER A 48 -2.47 12.94 -10.16
CA SER A 48 -1.98 14.07 -9.38
C SER A 48 -0.85 14.81 -10.09
N LYS A 49 0.12 14.08 -10.65
CA LYS A 49 1.21 14.67 -11.45
C LYS A 49 0.67 15.45 -12.65
N ARG A 50 -0.31 14.89 -13.36
CA ARG A 50 -0.91 15.54 -14.52
C ARG A 50 -1.67 16.82 -14.15
N MET A 51 -2.33 16.84 -13.00
CA MET A 51 -3.13 17.97 -12.54
C MET A 51 -2.32 19.01 -11.74
N GLY A 52 -1.03 18.78 -11.47
CA GLY A 52 -0.24 19.62 -10.57
C GLY A 52 -0.71 19.55 -9.11
N GLY A 53 -1.37 18.46 -8.73
CA GLY A 53 -1.98 18.27 -7.42
C GLY A 53 -1.03 17.74 -6.34
N ALA A 54 -1.51 17.75 -5.09
CA ALA A 54 -0.80 17.22 -3.93
C ALA A 54 -0.71 15.69 -3.93
N SER A 55 0.37 15.15 -3.33
CA SER A 55 0.58 13.70 -3.25
C SER A 55 -0.61 12.95 -2.65
N PRO A 56 -1.17 11.94 -3.35
CA PRO A 56 -2.28 11.15 -2.82
C PRO A 56 -1.81 10.10 -1.80
N CYS A 57 -0.50 9.86 -1.69
CA CYS A 57 0.06 8.72 -0.97
C CYS A 57 -0.36 8.72 0.51
N LYS A 58 -0.32 9.88 1.17
CA LYS A 58 -0.63 9.99 2.61
C LYS A 58 -2.14 10.03 2.90
N GLY A 59 -2.96 10.61 2.03
CA GLY A 59 -4.40 10.73 2.29
C GLY A 59 -5.23 9.52 1.86
N TRP A 60 -4.82 8.85 0.78
CA TRP A 60 -5.73 8.00 0.00
C TRP A 60 -5.19 6.61 -0.32
N CYS A 61 -3.90 6.36 -0.10
CA CYS A 61 -3.27 5.09 -0.46
C CYS A 61 -2.48 4.51 0.70
N ILE A 62 -1.27 5.00 0.95
CA ILE A 62 -0.31 4.40 1.88
C ILE A 62 -0.76 4.53 3.33
N ASP A 63 -1.11 5.71 3.84
CA ASP A 63 -1.48 5.81 5.27
C ASP A 63 -2.75 5.00 5.61
N PRO A 64 -3.81 5.00 4.76
CA PRO A 64 -4.92 4.06 4.94
C PRO A 64 -4.45 2.60 4.96
N MET A 65 -3.59 2.18 4.04
CA MET A 65 -3.04 0.81 4.03
C MET A 65 -2.25 0.49 5.30
N VAL A 66 -1.39 1.40 5.76
CA VAL A 66 -0.64 1.26 7.02
C VAL A 66 -1.57 1.11 8.21
N ALA A 67 -2.66 1.89 8.26
CA ALA A 67 -3.67 1.77 9.32
C ALA A 67 -4.37 0.40 9.28
N MET A 68 -4.71 -0.11 8.09
CA MET A 68 -5.30 -1.45 7.95
C MET A 68 -4.32 -2.55 8.38
N ILE A 69 -3.05 -2.46 7.99
CA ILE A 69 -2.00 -3.41 8.40
C ILE A 69 -1.87 -3.43 9.92
N LYS A 70 -1.82 -2.27 10.57
CA LYS A 70 -1.74 -2.18 12.04
C LYS A 70 -3.00 -2.68 12.76
N ALA A 71 -4.15 -2.62 12.10
CA ALA A 71 -5.39 -3.18 12.64
C ALA A 71 -5.42 -4.71 12.58
N LEU A 72 -4.69 -5.33 11.64
CA LEU A 72 -4.53 -6.78 11.55
C LEU A 72 -3.38 -7.26 12.45
N GLU A 73 -2.25 -6.56 12.40
CA GLU A 73 -1.00 -6.91 13.08
C GLU A 73 -0.50 -5.71 13.89
N ASN A 74 -0.92 -5.62 15.16
CA ASN A 74 -0.70 -4.43 15.99
C ASN A 74 0.77 -4.10 16.25
N LYS A 75 1.66 -5.10 16.20
CA LYS A 75 3.11 -4.94 16.35
C LYS A 75 3.83 -4.71 15.01
N ALA A 76 3.11 -4.71 13.89
CA ALA A 76 3.73 -4.53 12.60
C ALA A 76 4.37 -3.14 12.48
N ASN A 77 5.62 -3.12 12.01
CA ASN A 77 6.32 -1.91 11.62
C ASN A 77 6.27 -1.78 10.09
N VAL A 78 5.79 -0.64 9.59
CA VAL A 78 5.71 -0.37 8.16
C VAL A 78 6.65 0.78 7.81
N THR A 79 7.63 0.48 6.96
CA THR A 79 8.57 1.46 6.40
C THR A 79 8.19 1.74 4.96
N VAL A 80 7.96 3.01 4.62
CA VAL A 80 7.73 3.47 3.25
C VAL A 80 9.08 3.88 2.67
N GLU A 81 9.61 3.10 1.73
CA GLU A 81 10.92 3.35 1.12
C GLU A 81 10.83 4.36 -0.04
N SER A 82 9.76 4.27 -0.84
CA SER A 82 9.56 5.14 -2.00
C SER A 82 8.09 5.28 -2.37
N THR A 83 7.75 6.28 -3.17
CA THR A 83 6.42 6.45 -3.77
C THR A 83 6.52 6.82 -5.24
N LEU A 84 5.54 6.40 -6.04
CA LEU A 84 5.40 6.80 -7.45
C LEU A 84 5.11 8.29 -7.62
N MET A 85 4.77 9.02 -6.56
CA MET A 85 4.61 10.47 -6.65
C MET A 85 5.94 11.15 -7.00
N ASN A 86 7.04 10.73 -6.40
CA ASN A 86 8.36 11.38 -6.59
C ASN A 86 9.45 10.43 -7.10
N GLY A 87 9.18 9.13 -7.19
CA GLY A 87 10.11 8.11 -7.67
C GLY A 87 9.53 7.23 -8.77
N SER A 88 10.14 6.05 -8.95
CA SER A 88 9.78 5.06 -9.98
C SER A 88 8.87 3.93 -9.47
N SER A 89 8.66 3.83 -8.16
CA SER A 89 7.81 2.80 -7.54
C SER A 89 7.26 3.28 -6.21
N CYS A 90 6.15 2.68 -5.77
CA CYS A 90 5.81 2.65 -4.35
C CYS A 90 6.42 1.39 -3.76
N SER A 91 7.26 1.52 -2.73
CA SER A 91 7.90 0.38 -2.06
C SER A 91 7.68 0.48 -0.56
N LEU A 92 7.12 -0.57 0.04
CA LEU A 92 6.91 -0.70 1.47
C LEU A 92 7.57 -1.97 1.98
N LYS A 93 8.18 -1.87 3.16
CA LYS A 93 8.56 -3.03 3.96
C LYS A 93 7.66 -3.11 5.18
N VAL A 94 7.03 -4.26 5.36
CA VAL A 94 6.22 -4.58 6.53
C VAL A 94 6.96 -5.62 7.33
N LYS A 95 7.36 -5.29 8.56
CA LYS A 95 7.94 -6.25 9.49
C LYS A 95 6.86 -6.64 10.49
N LEU A 96 6.53 -7.93 10.56
CA LEU A 96 5.63 -8.49 11.56
C LEU A 96 6.35 -8.58 12.91
N GLY A 97 5.58 -8.56 14.01
CA GLY A 97 6.13 -8.51 15.38
C GLY A 97 5.91 -9.77 16.20
#